data_AF-A0A7J3ZJV1-F1
#
_entry.id   AF-A0A7J3ZJV1-F1
#
_cell.length_a   1.000
_cell.length_b   1.000
_cell.length_c   1.000
_cell.angle_alpha   90.00
_cell.angle_beta   90.00
_cell.angle_gamma   90.00
#
_symmetry.space_group_name_H-M   'P 1'
#
loop_
_entity.id
_entity.type
_entity.pdbx_description
1 polymer ?
#
loop_
_entity_poly.entity_id
_entity_poly.type
_entity_poly.pdbx_seq_one_letter_code
_entity_poly.pdbx_strand_id
1 'polypeptide(L)'
;MIIVFEEVIERVEYYKRLGLNPLALATGCAVKVDLLRVVYPSIKVLREELKGTRFFIAPREDALIIPGSINEIYRRLYYLGDDRRVSPEDLGSISRGRDLYAVTLVQVFQRYADSPESFLEKVAPVYKALARSKVSITIGKGHSILTPFPDEEFVLFDFIPHSDGDGEGVTAVNNDTIHIIDPSQEPGDMKQVSGAISNSFNDIFVLGVHKKLRMVPVINAPAGELLERLWRNVELFAKQYNIEIINEVQPKRGRLLIGATAIGYSDRKPPVFEDRVVPGMKLVITRPMGELAPINLYLSSIIDESIVKDLEGYGISFEEVVKAKNKAVELISKPNIDAAVAIYKHLPSVSEDFREDEHIAVTTDVTGPGIFVVRELAERTNAKIRLYDIPLLFTEISRISTRLYIIPNSTSGTNGPFIMIAPDNIVDDLIRELESRGLEPSVVGEVVGKGEPEVIAPKKLREFVADHKILSQFKLV
;
A
#
# COMPACT_ATOMS: atom_id res chain seq x y z
N MET A 1 33.95 -6.45 -6.68
CA MET A 1 33.03 -5.43 -7.22
C MET A 1 32.63 -5.76 -8.64
N ILE A 2 33.54 -5.73 -9.63
CA ILE A 2 33.23 -5.88 -11.07
C ILE A 2 32.28 -7.06 -11.41
N ILE A 3 32.54 -8.27 -10.91
CA ILE A 3 31.69 -9.46 -11.15
C ILE A 3 30.26 -9.29 -10.60
N VAL A 4 30.11 -8.62 -9.46
CA VAL A 4 28.79 -8.35 -8.84
C VAL A 4 28.00 -7.33 -9.69
N PHE A 5 28.66 -6.38 -10.34
CA PHE A 5 28.01 -5.44 -11.24
C PHE A 5 27.51 -6.13 -12.52
N GLU A 6 28.31 -7.01 -13.12
CA GLU A 6 27.93 -7.75 -14.33
C GLU A 6 26.69 -8.63 -14.10
N GLU A 7 26.65 -9.40 -13.01
CA GLU A 7 25.48 -10.23 -12.66
C GLU A 7 24.20 -9.40 -12.45
N VAL A 8 24.30 -8.22 -11.82
CA VAL A 8 23.14 -7.37 -11.57
C VAL A 8 22.67 -6.71 -12.87
N ILE A 9 23.56 -6.32 -13.77
CA ILE A 9 23.20 -5.78 -15.09
C ILE A 9 22.46 -6.84 -15.92
N GLU A 10 22.94 -8.08 -15.94
CA GLU A 10 22.24 -9.18 -16.62
C GLU A 10 20.83 -9.41 -16.04
N ARG A 11 20.67 -9.31 -14.71
CA ARG A 11 19.36 -9.39 -14.05
C ARG A 11 18.46 -8.21 -14.41
N VAL A 12 19.01 -6.99 -14.46
CA VAL A 12 18.27 -5.79 -14.89
C VAL A 12 17.74 -5.97 -16.32
N GLU A 13 18.56 -6.48 -17.23
CA GLU A 13 18.15 -6.79 -18.60
C GLU A 13 17.11 -7.92 -18.65
N TYR A 14 17.19 -8.90 -17.76
CA TYR A 14 16.15 -9.91 -17.63
C TYR A 14 14.81 -9.32 -17.17
N TYR A 15 14.81 -8.44 -16.17
CA TYR A 15 13.61 -7.73 -15.75
C TYR A 15 13.01 -6.86 -16.86
N LYS A 16 13.85 -6.19 -17.65
CA LYS A 16 13.38 -5.44 -18.85
C LYS A 16 12.62 -6.35 -19.81
N ARG A 17 13.10 -7.57 -20.03
CA ARG A 17 12.36 -8.58 -20.83
C ARG A 17 11.07 -9.05 -20.17
N LEU A 18 10.97 -9.03 -18.84
CA LEU A 18 9.75 -9.34 -18.09
C LEU A 18 8.76 -8.18 -17.99
N GLY A 19 9.09 -7.05 -18.61
CA GLY A 19 8.22 -5.90 -18.75
C GLY A 19 8.43 -4.82 -17.67
N LEU A 20 9.50 -4.91 -16.90
CA LEU A 20 9.83 -3.99 -15.84
C LEU A 20 11.16 -3.30 -16.15
N ASN A 21 11.27 -1.99 -15.94
CA ASN A 21 12.58 -1.33 -15.90
C ASN A 21 13.02 -1.11 -14.45
N PRO A 22 13.86 -1.97 -13.85
CA PRO A 22 14.41 -1.77 -12.51
C PRO A 22 15.08 -0.43 -12.28
N LEU A 23 15.66 0.14 -13.33
CA LEU A 23 16.37 1.40 -13.24
C LEU A 23 15.39 2.57 -13.08
N ALA A 24 14.17 2.44 -13.61
CA ALA A 24 13.11 3.42 -13.37
C ALA A 24 12.62 3.39 -11.91
N LEU A 25 12.69 2.23 -11.25
CA LEU A 25 12.41 2.14 -9.80
C LEU A 25 13.46 2.90 -8.99
N ALA A 26 14.74 2.79 -9.34
CA ALA A 26 15.84 3.47 -8.67
C ALA A 26 15.84 5.00 -8.85
N THR A 27 15.17 5.52 -9.88
CA THR A 27 15.03 6.96 -10.15
C THR A 27 13.76 7.56 -9.56
N GLY A 28 13.04 6.84 -8.68
CA GLY A 28 11.79 7.32 -8.10
C GLY A 28 10.64 7.47 -9.12
N CYS A 29 10.76 6.90 -10.32
CA CYS A 29 9.64 6.79 -11.25
C CYS A 29 8.74 5.67 -10.73
N ALA A 30 7.86 6.04 -9.81
CA ALA A 30 6.93 5.13 -9.17
C ALA A 30 6.22 4.27 -10.23
N VAL A 31 6.20 2.96 -10.02
CA VAL A 31 5.32 2.04 -10.76
C VAL A 31 3.84 2.27 -10.49
N LYS A 32 3.49 3.27 -9.66
CA LYS A 32 2.13 3.72 -9.36
C LYS A 32 1.83 5.01 -10.14
N VAL A 33 0.59 5.16 -10.58
CA VAL A 33 0.11 6.43 -11.18
C VAL A 33 0.10 7.51 -10.11
N ASP A 34 0.53 8.74 -10.44
CA ASP A 34 0.51 9.87 -9.49
C ASP A 34 -0.94 10.15 -9.04
N LEU A 35 -1.20 9.92 -7.75
CA LEU A 35 -2.53 10.06 -7.18
C LEU A 35 -3.03 11.50 -7.20
N LEU A 36 -2.17 12.45 -6.85
CA LEU A 36 -2.55 13.85 -6.67
C LEU A 36 -2.70 14.57 -8.00
N ARG A 37 -1.83 14.27 -8.97
CA ARG A 37 -1.81 14.95 -10.26
C ARG A 37 -2.70 14.32 -11.30
N VAL A 38 -2.96 13.00 -11.22
CA VAL A 38 -3.65 12.26 -12.27
C VAL A 38 -4.90 11.58 -11.72
N VAL A 39 -4.76 10.59 -10.82
CA VAL A 39 -5.89 9.74 -10.42
C VAL A 39 -7.02 10.52 -9.77
N TYR A 40 -6.75 11.33 -8.74
CA TYR A 40 -7.81 12.04 -8.01
C TYR A 40 -8.52 13.09 -8.87
N PRO A 41 -7.83 13.93 -9.66
CA PRO A 41 -8.49 14.79 -10.63
C PRO A 41 -9.38 14.01 -11.62
N SER A 42 -8.90 12.88 -12.18
CA SER A 42 -9.71 12.05 -13.08
C SER A 42 -10.95 11.47 -12.40
N ILE A 43 -10.80 10.92 -11.19
CA ILE A 43 -11.90 10.34 -10.42
C ILE A 43 -12.93 11.41 -10.03
N LYS A 44 -12.50 12.63 -9.73
CA LYS A 44 -13.40 13.75 -9.47
C LYS A 44 -14.31 14.02 -10.66
N VAL A 45 -13.74 14.11 -11.87
CA VAL A 45 -14.52 14.27 -13.11
C VAL A 45 -15.45 13.08 -13.32
N LEU A 46 -14.94 11.86 -13.20
CA LEU A 46 -15.72 10.64 -13.42
C LEU A 46 -16.90 10.52 -12.44
N ARG A 47 -16.73 10.88 -11.16
CA ARG A 47 -17.82 10.92 -10.18
C ARG A 47 -18.93 11.86 -10.60
N GLU A 48 -18.59 13.04 -11.13
CA GLU A 48 -19.57 14.00 -11.64
C GLU A 48 -20.33 13.45 -12.85
N GLU A 49 -19.62 12.81 -13.79
CA GLU A 49 -20.23 12.18 -14.97
C GLU A 49 -21.14 10.99 -14.63
N LEU A 50 -20.86 10.29 -13.52
CA LEU A 50 -21.63 9.14 -13.07
C LEU A 50 -22.78 9.52 -12.10
N LYS A 51 -22.96 10.82 -11.81
CA LYS A 51 -24.10 11.29 -10.99
C LYS A 51 -25.42 10.86 -11.61
N GLY A 52 -26.32 10.36 -10.75
CA GLY A 52 -27.63 9.84 -11.17
C GLY A 52 -27.61 8.42 -11.71
N THR A 53 -26.44 7.78 -11.84
CA THR A 53 -26.32 6.33 -12.08
C THR A 53 -26.33 5.55 -10.77
N ARG A 54 -26.35 4.21 -10.86
CA ARG A 54 -26.21 3.31 -9.71
C ARG A 54 -24.75 2.89 -9.46
N PHE A 55 -23.80 3.66 -9.97
CA PHE A 55 -22.37 3.39 -9.83
C PHE A 55 -21.71 4.47 -8.98
N PHE A 56 -21.10 4.04 -7.88
CA PHE A 56 -20.53 4.91 -6.86
C PHE A 56 -19.03 4.63 -6.73
N ILE A 57 -18.24 5.69 -6.60
CA ILE A 57 -16.81 5.59 -6.28
C ILE A 57 -16.63 6.18 -4.89
N ALA A 58 -16.36 5.33 -3.91
CA ALA A 58 -16.22 5.70 -2.50
C ALA A 58 -15.09 6.74 -2.30
N PRO A 59 -15.15 7.57 -1.25
CA PRO A 59 -14.06 8.47 -0.87
C PRO A 59 -12.77 7.69 -0.54
N ARG A 60 -11.66 8.42 -0.33
CA ARG A 60 -10.35 7.81 -0.06
C ARG A 60 -10.39 7.11 1.31
N GLU A 61 -10.15 5.80 1.30
CA GLU A 61 -9.93 4.97 2.47
C GLU A 61 -8.74 4.04 2.21
N ASP A 62 -8.09 3.59 3.29
CA ASP A 62 -6.94 2.68 3.21
C ASP A 62 -7.40 1.29 2.71
N ALA A 63 -8.56 0.82 3.16
CA ALA A 63 -9.23 -0.38 2.66
C ALA A 63 -10.75 -0.18 2.54
N LEU A 64 -11.41 -1.03 1.75
CA LEU A 64 -12.86 -1.14 1.74
C LEU A 64 -13.33 -1.90 2.98
N ILE A 65 -14.19 -1.28 3.79
CA ILE A 65 -14.78 -1.88 4.99
C ILE A 65 -16.25 -2.22 4.70
N ILE A 66 -16.61 -3.50 4.81
CA ILE A 66 -17.96 -4.01 4.56
C ILE A 66 -18.51 -4.60 5.87
N PRO A 67 -19.74 -4.28 6.29
CA PRO A 67 -20.37 -4.95 7.44
C PRO A 67 -20.51 -6.46 7.22
N GLY A 68 -20.29 -7.23 8.29
CA GLY A 68 -20.42 -8.69 8.29
C GLY A 68 -19.25 -9.42 7.63
N SER A 69 -19.44 -10.72 7.36
CA SER A 69 -18.46 -11.56 6.68
C SER A 69 -18.80 -11.74 5.20
N ILE A 70 -17.82 -11.58 4.32
CA ILE A 70 -18.02 -11.91 2.89
C ILE A 70 -17.73 -13.41 2.66
N ASN A 71 -18.49 -14.06 1.78
CA ASN A 71 -18.26 -15.47 1.42
C ASN A 71 -17.87 -15.66 -0.04
N GLU A 72 -18.08 -14.63 -0.86
CA GLU A 72 -18.02 -14.73 -2.31
C GLU A 72 -17.26 -13.52 -2.86
N ILE A 73 -16.44 -13.77 -3.87
CA ILE A 73 -15.75 -12.74 -4.64
C ILE A 73 -15.60 -13.26 -6.06
N TYR A 74 -15.83 -12.40 -7.05
CA TYR A 74 -15.82 -12.78 -8.46
C TYR A 74 -14.98 -11.79 -9.25
N ARG A 75 -13.94 -12.28 -9.92
CA ARG A 75 -13.04 -11.42 -10.69
C ARG A 75 -13.51 -11.24 -12.11
N ARG A 76 -13.40 -10.02 -12.62
CA ARG A 76 -13.54 -9.69 -14.04
C ARG A 76 -12.38 -8.84 -14.52
N LEU A 77 -11.95 -9.10 -15.74
CA LEU A 77 -10.86 -8.42 -16.43
C LEU A 77 -11.42 -7.75 -17.69
N TYR A 78 -11.18 -6.45 -17.82
CA TYR A 78 -11.57 -5.67 -18.99
C TYR A 78 -10.35 -4.99 -19.60
N TYR A 79 -10.45 -4.66 -20.88
CA TYR A 79 -9.45 -3.86 -21.58
C TYR A 79 -9.76 -2.39 -21.34
N LEU A 80 -8.74 -1.57 -21.08
CA LEU A 80 -8.93 -0.13 -20.98
C LEU A 80 -9.25 0.46 -22.37
N GLY A 81 -10.01 1.56 -22.37
CA GLY A 81 -10.41 2.27 -23.58
C GLY A 81 -11.49 1.56 -24.42
N ASP A 82 -11.97 0.39 -24.02
CA ASP A 82 -13.00 -0.37 -24.76
C ASP A 82 -14.14 -0.79 -23.82
N ASP A 83 -15.38 -0.45 -24.18
CA ASP A 83 -16.57 -0.79 -23.42
C ASP A 83 -17.32 -2.02 -23.96
N ARG A 84 -16.96 -2.51 -25.16
CA ARG A 84 -17.70 -3.57 -25.88
C ARG A 84 -17.66 -4.93 -25.21
N ARG A 85 -16.69 -5.16 -24.33
CA ARG A 85 -16.51 -6.42 -23.60
C ARG A 85 -17.11 -6.38 -22.19
N VAL A 86 -17.65 -5.24 -21.77
CA VAL A 86 -18.37 -5.12 -20.50
C VAL A 86 -19.80 -5.60 -20.72
N SER A 87 -20.18 -6.72 -20.10
CA SER A 87 -21.55 -7.24 -20.16
C SER A 87 -22.33 -6.86 -18.90
N PRO A 88 -23.36 -5.99 -19.01
CA PRO A 88 -24.22 -5.68 -17.86
C PRO A 88 -25.01 -6.88 -17.33
N GLU A 89 -25.30 -7.88 -18.19
CA GLU A 89 -26.02 -9.10 -17.79
C GLU A 89 -25.17 -9.99 -16.88
N ASP A 90 -23.86 -10.06 -17.12
CA ASP A 90 -22.90 -10.79 -16.28
C ASP A 90 -22.92 -10.23 -14.84
N LEU A 91 -22.99 -8.91 -14.68
CA LEU A 91 -23.11 -8.27 -13.37
C LEU A 91 -24.40 -8.66 -12.64
N GLY A 92 -25.52 -8.80 -13.36
CA GLY A 92 -26.78 -9.29 -12.78
C GLY A 92 -26.65 -10.73 -12.26
N SER A 93 -25.89 -11.57 -12.96
CA SER A 93 -25.62 -12.95 -12.54
C SER A 93 -24.73 -13.04 -11.29
N ILE A 94 -23.73 -12.15 -11.17
CA ILE A 94 -22.85 -12.06 -10.01
C ILE A 94 -23.64 -11.56 -8.80
N SER A 95 -24.40 -10.47 -8.99
CA SER A 95 -25.08 -9.79 -7.90
C SER A 95 -26.24 -10.60 -7.33
N ARG A 96 -26.93 -11.37 -8.19
CA ARG A 96 -28.14 -12.15 -7.82
C ARG A 96 -29.18 -11.29 -7.12
N GLY A 97 -29.34 -10.04 -7.61
CA GLY A 97 -30.29 -9.07 -7.06
C GLY A 97 -29.77 -8.24 -5.88
N ARG A 98 -28.55 -8.49 -5.41
CA ARG A 98 -27.89 -7.74 -4.34
C ARG A 98 -27.06 -6.59 -4.90
N ASP A 99 -26.69 -5.65 -4.05
CA ASP A 99 -25.71 -4.62 -4.37
C ASP A 99 -24.30 -5.24 -4.47
N LEU A 100 -23.42 -4.65 -5.28
CA LEU A 100 -22.04 -5.08 -5.43
C LEU A 100 -21.11 -4.04 -4.82
N TYR A 101 -20.18 -4.50 -3.99
CA TYR A 101 -18.94 -3.78 -3.79
C TYR A 101 -17.90 -4.25 -4.79
N ALA A 102 -16.91 -3.42 -5.08
CA ALA A 102 -15.74 -3.86 -5.80
C ALA A 102 -14.46 -3.19 -5.30
N VAL A 103 -13.37 -3.93 -5.38
CA VAL A 103 -12.02 -3.38 -5.38
C VAL A 103 -11.42 -3.52 -6.77
N THR A 104 -10.60 -2.56 -7.18
CA THR A 104 -10.11 -2.50 -8.56
C THR A 104 -8.60 -2.30 -8.66
N LEU A 105 -8.01 -2.93 -9.67
CA LEU A 105 -6.65 -2.70 -10.12
C LEU A 105 -6.68 -2.20 -11.56
N VAL A 106 -6.08 -1.03 -11.81
CA VAL A 106 -5.90 -0.45 -13.14
C VAL A 106 -4.43 -0.52 -13.50
N GLN A 107 -4.10 -1.19 -14.60
CA GLN A 107 -2.78 -1.12 -15.21
C GLN A 107 -2.88 -0.31 -16.50
N VAL A 108 -2.21 0.85 -16.52
CA VAL A 108 -2.30 1.81 -17.63
C VAL A 108 -0.93 2.00 -18.27
N PHE A 109 -0.90 2.20 -19.59
CA PHE A 109 0.34 2.50 -20.29
C PHE A 109 0.83 3.89 -19.89
N GLN A 110 2.12 4.00 -19.55
CA GLN A 110 2.71 5.19 -18.95
C GLN A 110 2.43 6.51 -19.68
N ARG A 111 2.21 6.48 -21.00
CA ARG A 111 1.87 7.68 -21.80
C ARG A 111 0.46 8.20 -21.57
N TYR A 112 -0.42 7.42 -20.96
CA TYR A 112 -1.77 7.83 -20.57
C TYR A 112 -1.88 8.09 -19.07
N ALA A 113 -0.74 8.16 -18.37
CA ALA A 113 -0.68 8.39 -16.92
C ALA A 113 0.06 9.71 -16.60
N ASP A 114 0.20 10.59 -17.59
CA ASP A 114 0.87 11.87 -17.50
C ASP A 114 -0.08 13.04 -17.21
N SER A 115 -1.37 12.90 -17.57
CA SER A 115 -2.42 13.88 -17.29
C SER A 115 -3.73 13.23 -16.85
N PRO A 116 -4.57 13.96 -16.09
CA PRO A 116 -5.91 13.50 -15.73
C PRO A 116 -6.78 13.11 -16.92
N GLU A 117 -6.69 13.87 -18.01
CA GLU A 117 -7.52 13.70 -19.22
C GLU A 117 -7.16 12.43 -19.96
N SER A 118 -5.86 12.17 -20.16
CA SER A 118 -5.37 10.97 -20.86
C SER A 118 -5.69 9.70 -20.06
N PHE A 119 -5.55 9.76 -18.73
CA PHE A 119 -5.93 8.65 -17.84
C PHE A 119 -7.44 8.40 -17.86
N LEU A 120 -8.23 9.46 -17.80
CA LEU A 120 -9.70 9.36 -17.82
C LEU A 120 -10.21 8.78 -19.13
N GLU A 121 -9.61 9.13 -20.28
CA GLU A 121 -9.97 8.58 -21.60
C GLU A 121 -9.89 7.04 -21.62
N LYS A 122 -8.93 6.47 -20.89
CA LYS A 122 -8.73 5.02 -20.79
C LYS A 122 -9.67 4.34 -19.81
N VAL A 123 -9.91 4.97 -18.66
CA VAL A 123 -10.68 4.35 -17.56
C VAL A 123 -12.18 4.55 -17.71
N ALA A 124 -12.62 5.73 -18.17
CA ALA A 124 -14.03 6.11 -18.22
C ALA A 124 -14.92 5.16 -19.06
N PRO A 125 -14.50 4.64 -20.24
CA PRO A 125 -15.36 3.76 -21.03
C PRO A 125 -15.84 2.53 -20.26
N VAL A 126 -14.95 1.87 -19.52
CA VAL A 126 -15.28 0.68 -18.72
C VAL A 126 -16.22 1.05 -17.57
N TYR A 127 -15.92 2.12 -16.83
CA TYR A 127 -16.73 2.55 -15.69
C TYR A 127 -18.13 2.99 -16.13
N LYS A 128 -18.23 3.76 -17.22
CA LYS A 128 -19.52 4.17 -17.80
C LYS A 128 -20.33 2.97 -18.28
N ALA A 129 -19.70 1.93 -18.83
CA ALA A 129 -20.42 0.73 -19.22
C ALA A 129 -20.88 -0.12 -18.03
N LEU A 130 -20.08 -0.23 -16.96
CA LEU A 130 -20.53 -0.85 -15.71
C LEU A 130 -21.74 -0.09 -15.12
N ALA A 131 -21.72 1.25 -15.20
CA ALA A 131 -22.81 2.11 -14.75
C ALA A 131 -24.11 1.99 -15.56
N ARG A 132 -24.08 1.39 -16.77
CA ARG A 132 -25.29 1.05 -17.54
C ARG A 132 -26.02 -0.17 -16.98
N SER A 133 -25.40 -0.92 -16.05
CA SER A 133 -26.05 -2.02 -15.35
C SER A 133 -27.19 -1.54 -14.45
N LYS A 134 -28.19 -2.41 -14.25
CA LYS A 134 -29.27 -2.18 -13.27
C LYS A 134 -28.81 -2.44 -11.82
N VAL A 135 -27.66 -3.09 -11.67
CA VAL A 135 -27.04 -3.44 -10.38
C VAL A 135 -26.38 -2.20 -9.78
N SER A 136 -26.58 -2.00 -8.48
CA SER A 136 -25.85 -0.98 -7.72
C SER A 136 -24.41 -1.44 -7.49
N ILE A 137 -23.43 -0.61 -7.83
CA ILE A 137 -22.01 -0.93 -7.71
C ILE A 137 -21.30 0.17 -6.94
N THR A 138 -20.58 -0.20 -5.89
CA THR A 138 -19.71 0.71 -5.13
C THR A 138 -18.26 0.26 -5.25
N ILE A 139 -17.43 1.06 -5.93
CA ILE A 139 -15.98 0.89 -5.92
C ILE A 139 -15.45 1.43 -4.59
N GLY A 140 -15.07 0.52 -3.71
CA GLY A 140 -14.60 0.84 -2.36
C GLY A 140 -13.11 1.18 -2.29
N LYS A 141 -12.30 0.56 -3.13
CA LYS A 141 -10.85 0.78 -3.21
C LYS A 141 -10.37 0.59 -4.64
N GLY A 142 -9.40 1.42 -5.04
CA GLY A 142 -8.74 1.31 -6.34
C GLY A 142 -7.24 1.48 -6.21
N HIS A 143 -6.50 0.70 -6.99
CA HIS A 143 -5.06 0.78 -7.14
C HIS A 143 -4.70 0.93 -8.61
N SER A 144 -3.73 1.80 -8.91
CA SER A 144 -3.35 2.12 -10.29
C SER A 144 -1.85 2.01 -10.48
N ILE A 145 -1.43 1.20 -11.44
CA ILE A 145 -0.03 0.94 -11.79
C ILE A 145 0.29 1.27 -13.24
N LEU A 146 1.56 1.55 -13.49
CA LEU A 146 2.09 1.85 -14.81
C LEU A 146 2.62 0.58 -15.48
N THR A 147 2.43 0.48 -16.79
CA THR A 147 3.19 -0.41 -17.68
C THR A 147 3.86 0.40 -18.79
N PRO A 148 5.06 0.04 -19.24
CA PRO A 148 5.65 0.59 -20.44
C PRO A 148 5.15 -0.09 -21.73
N PHE A 149 4.18 -1.01 -21.65
CA PHE A 149 3.65 -1.76 -22.80
C PHE A 149 2.15 -1.46 -23.03
N PRO A 150 1.78 -0.93 -24.20
CA PRO A 150 0.38 -0.61 -24.52
C PRO A 150 -0.58 -1.82 -24.56
N ASP A 151 -0.09 -3.01 -24.92
CA ASP A 151 -0.88 -4.23 -25.03
C ASP A 151 -1.20 -4.91 -23.68
N GLU A 152 -0.63 -4.37 -22.60
CA GLU A 152 -0.81 -4.85 -21.24
C GLU A 152 -1.77 -3.97 -20.42
N GLU A 153 -2.43 -3.00 -21.06
CA GLU A 153 -3.45 -2.18 -20.41
C GLU A 153 -4.68 -3.04 -20.02
N PHE A 154 -5.05 -3.02 -18.75
CA PHE A 154 -6.26 -3.67 -18.26
C PHE A 154 -6.82 -3.00 -17.01
N VAL A 155 -8.08 -3.29 -16.74
CA VAL A 155 -8.68 -3.09 -15.42
C VAL A 155 -9.26 -4.40 -14.93
N LEU A 156 -8.99 -4.68 -13.66
CA LEU A 156 -9.48 -5.82 -12.92
C LEU A 156 -10.46 -5.30 -11.86
N PHE A 157 -11.60 -5.98 -11.75
CA PHE A 157 -12.55 -5.78 -10.67
C PHE A 157 -12.74 -7.09 -9.93
N ASP A 158 -12.61 -7.05 -8.62
CA ASP A 158 -13.08 -8.11 -7.75
C ASP A 158 -14.41 -7.68 -7.15
N PHE A 159 -15.49 -8.22 -7.70
CA PHE A 159 -16.87 -7.94 -7.29
C PHE A 159 -17.26 -8.79 -6.10
N ILE A 160 -17.84 -8.15 -5.10
CA ILE A 160 -18.25 -8.75 -3.84
C ILE A 160 -19.74 -8.46 -3.68
N PRO A 161 -20.61 -9.48 -3.87
CA PRO A 161 -22.02 -9.31 -3.58
C PRO A 161 -22.21 -8.99 -2.11
N HIS A 162 -22.93 -7.91 -1.83
CA HIS A 162 -23.29 -7.57 -0.46
C HIS A 162 -24.16 -8.69 0.11
N SER A 163 -23.77 -9.24 1.25
CA SER A 163 -24.66 -10.06 2.06
C SER A 163 -25.44 -9.14 2.98
N ASP A 164 -26.77 -9.18 2.90
CA ASP A 164 -27.64 -8.48 3.84
C ASP A 164 -27.43 -9.06 5.25
N GLY A 165 -26.49 -8.48 6.02
CA GLY A 165 -26.46 -8.58 7.48
C GLY A 165 -26.20 -9.94 8.13
N ASP A 166 -25.87 -11.01 7.40
CA ASP A 166 -25.57 -12.32 8.01
C ASP A 166 -24.16 -12.31 8.67
N GLY A 167 -24.06 -11.66 9.82
CA GLY A 167 -22.92 -11.76 10.73
C GLY A 167 -22.61 -10.48 11.50
N GLU A 168 -22.37 -10.62 12.81
CA GLU A 168 -21.69 -9.58 13.60
C GLU A 168 -20.27 -9.38 13.05
N GLY A 169 -19.76 -8.15 13.02
CA GLY A 169 -18.39 -7.85 12.60
C GLY A 169 -18.26 -7.01 11.32
N VAL A 170 -17.06 -6.94 10.80
CA VAL A 170 -16.67 -6.24 9.57
C VAL A 170 -15.66 -7.07 8.78
N THR A 171 -15.69 -6.94 7.46
CA THR A 171 -14.67 -7.43 6.55
C THR A 171 -13.89 -6.24 5.98
N ALA A 172 -12.57 -6.28 6.03
CA ALA A 172 -11.71 -5.36 5.32
C ALA A 172 -11.18 -6.01 4.04
N VAL A 173 -11.21 -5.26 2.94
CA VAL A 173 -10.76 -5.70 1.62
C VAL A 173 -9.86 -4.65 0.99
N ASN A 174 -8.69 -5.07 0.53
CA ASN A 174 -7.77 -4.21 -0.22
C ASN A 174 -7.27 -4.91 -1.47
N ASN A 175 -6.87 -4.16 -2.49
CA ASN A 175 -6.03 -4.66 -3.57
C ASN A 175 -4.80 -3.77 -3.67
N ASP A 176 -3.62 -4.37 -3.56
CA ASP A 176 -2.38 -3.73 -3.97
C ASP A 176 -1.58 -4.74 -4.79
N THR A 177 -0.96 -4.26 -5.86
CA THR A 177 -0.17 -5.05 -6.79
C THR A 177 1.07 -4.25 -7.15
N ILE A 178 2.22 -4.92 -7.07
CA ILE A 178 3.51 -4.35 -7.41
C ILE A 178 4.16 -5.23 -8.48
N HIS A 179 5.27 -4.74 -9.04
CA HIS A 179 6.04 -5.52 -10.00
C HIS A 179 7.08 -6.39 -9.28
N ILE A 180 7.87 -5.78 -8.38
CA ILE A 180 8.88 -6.40 -7.55
C ILE A 180 9.19 -5.54 -6.32
N ILE A 181 9.99 -6.10 -5.42
CA ILE A 181 10.49 -5.44 -4.20
C ILE A 181 12.00 -5.21 -4.29
N ASP A 182 12.74 -6.19 -4.81
CA ASP A 182 14.20 -6.12 -4.91
C ASP A 182 14.66 -6.55 -6.31
N PRO A 183 15.08 -5.62 -7.18
CA PRO A 183 15.54 -5.97 -8.53
C PRO A 183 16.89 -6.68 -8.58
N SER A 184 17.57 -6.83 -7.44
CA SER A 184 18.83 -7.58 -7.38
C SER A 184 18.63 -9.09 -7.23
N GLN A 185 17.43 -9.52 -6.84
CA GLN A 185 17.06 -10.91 -6.66
C GLN A 185 16.48 -11.50 -7.95
N GLU A 186 16.29 -12.82 -7.97
CA GLU A 186 15.55 -13.46 -9.06
C GLU A 186 14.06 -13.08 -9.01
N PRO A 187 13.38 -12.95 -10.17
CA PRO A 187 11.94 -12.68 -10.21
C PRO A 187 11.10 -13.73 -9.49
N GLY A 188 11.54 -15.00 -9.52
CA GLY A 188 10.87 -16.12 -8.83
C GLY A 188 11.30 -16.31 -7.38
N ASP A 189 12.04 -15.37 -6.78
CA ASP A 189 12.41 -15.45 -5.37
C ASP A 189 11.17 -15.32 -4.46
N MET A 190 11.16 -16.07 -3.36
CA MET A 190 10.06 -16.09 -2.39
C MET A 190 9.80 -14.70 -1.79
N LYS A 191 10.83 -13.88 -1.60
CA LYS A 191 10.71 -12.53 -1.02
C LYS A 191 9.91 -11.59 -1.91
N GLN A 192 9.97 -11.77 -3.25
CA GLN A 192 9.15 -10.97 -4.18
C GLN A 192 7.67 -11.21 -3.93
N VAL A 193 7.27 -12.48 -3.82
CA VAL A 193 5.88 -12.87 -3.54
C VAL A 193 5.46 -12.49 -2.12
N SER A 194 6.32 -12.80 -1.15
CA SER A 194 6.03 -12.58 0.26
C SER A 194 5.79 -11.11 0.55
N GLY A 195 6.65 -10.21 0.08
CA GLY A 195 6.46 -8.79 0.37
C GLY A 195 5.40 -8.13 -0.52
N ALA A 196 5.13 -8.63 -1.74
CA ALA A 196 4.02 -8.13 -2.55
C ALA A 196 2.68 -8.44 -1.90
N ILE A 197 2.49 -9.69 -1.46
CA ILE A 197 1.29 -10.11 -0.74
C ILE A 197 1.21 -9.43 0.63
N SER A 198 2.33 -9.35 1.38
CA SER A 198 2.35 -8.64 2.66
C SER A 198 1.94 -7.18 2.50
N ASN A 199 2.42 -6.51 1.44
CA ASN A 199 2.00 -5.15 1.12
C ASN A 199 0.50 -5.06 0.80
N SER A 200 -0.09 -6.01 0.06
CA SER A 200 -1.54 -6.06 -0.16
C SER A 200 -2.32 -6.18 1.14
N PHE A 201 -1.83 -6.98 2.10
CA PHE A 201 -2.45 -7.14 3.41
C PHE A 201 -2.18 -5.99 4.38
N ASN A 202 -1.19 -5.14 4.13
CA ASN A 202 -0.78 -4.08 5.06
C ASN A 202 -1.95 -3.13 5.38
N ASP A 203 -2.71 -2.75 4.35
CA ASP A 203 -3.89 -1.87 4.45
C ASP A 203 -5.08 -2.50 5.20
N ILE A 204 -5.11 -3.82 5.38
CA ILE A 204 -6.12 -4.47 6.25
C ILE A 204 -5.57 -4.70 7.67
N PHE A 205 -4.27 -5.01 7.79
CA PHE A 205 -3.62 -5.20 9.09
C PHE A 205 -3.56 -3.91 9.90
N VAL A 206 -3.40 -2.76 9.25
CA VAL A 206 -3.44 -1.45 9.92
C VAL A 206 -4.77 -1.23 10.66
N LEU A 207 -5.87 -1.81 10.17
CA LEU A 207 -7.19 -1.74 10.79
C LEU A 207 -7.39 -2.74 11.94
N GLY A 208 -6.36 -3.47 12.34
CA GLY A 208 -6.44 -4.55 13.34
C GLY A 208 -7.10 -5.84 12.82
N VAL A 209 -7.26 -5.99 11.50
CA VAL A 209 -7.95 -7.13 10.91
C VAL A 209 -6.98 -8.27 10.64
N HIS A 210 -7.01 -9.30 11.49
CA HIS A 210 -6.04 -10.42 11.42
C HIS A 210 -6.69 -11.82 11.37
N LYS A 211 -8.02 -11.93 11.41
CA LYS A 211 -8.75 -13.20 11.45
C LYS A 211 -9.34 -13.54 10.07
N LYS A 212 -9.56 -14.84 9.83
CA LYS A 212 -10.14 -15.40 8.58
C LYS A 212 -9.52 -14.77 7.32
N LEU A 213 -8.19 -14.76 7.28
CA LEU A 213 -7.43 -14.15 6.19
C LEU A 213 -7.62 -14.97 4.92
N ARG A 214 -7.91 -14.28 3.82
CA ARG A 214 -8.06 -14.87 2.50
C ARG A 214 -7.43 -13.94 1.47
N MET A 215 -7.05 -14.48 0.32
CA MET A 215 -6.55 -13.68 -0.78
C MET A 215 -7.02 -14.18 -2.13
N VAL A 216 -7.19 -13.24 -3.06
CA VAL A 216 -7.33 -13.51 -4.49
C VAL A 216 -6.03 -13.07 -5.18
N PRO A 217 -5.07 -13.98 -5.42
CA PRO A 217 -3.78 -13.62 -5.98
C PRO A 217 -3.93 -12.91 -7.34
N VAL A 218 -3.10 -11.89 -7.57
CA VAL A 218 -2.94 -11.20 -8.86
C VAL A 218 -1.53 -11.51 -9.34
N ILE A 219 -1.40 -12.61 -10.07
CA ILE A 219 -0.12 -13.12 -10.58
C ILE A 219 -0.12 -13.08 -12.09
N ASN A 220 0.91 -12.47 -12.65
CA ASN A 220 1.17 -12.49 -14.08
C ASN A 220 2.68 -12.67 -14.30
N ALA A 221 3.04 -13.45 -15.30
CA ALA A 221 4.41 -13.67 -15.76
C ALA A 221 4.34 -14.36 -17.14
N PRO A 222 5.45 -14.39 -17.92
CA PRO A 222 5.53 -15.29 -19.06
C PRO A 222 5.19 -16.73 -18.65
N ALA A 223 4.48 -17.46 -19.50
CA ALA A 223 4.14 -18.85 -19.23
C ALA A 223 5.42 -19.71 -19.08
N GLY A 224 5.36 -20.72 -18.20
CA GLY A 224 6.46 -21.65 -17.93
C GLY A 224 6.94 -21.60 -16.48
N GLU A 225 8.22 -21.95 -16.28
CA GLU A 225 8.83 -22.19 -14.97
C GLU A 225 8.67 -21.01 -14.00
N LEU A 226 8.81 -19.77 -14.48
CA LEU A 226 8.67 -18.59 -13.62
C LEU A 226 7.26 -18.47 -13.05
N LEU A 227 6.23 -18.65 -13.87
CA LEU A 227 4.83 -18.57 -13.42
C LEU A 227 4.52 -19.68 -12.40
N GLU A 228 4.99 -20.90 -12.65
CA GLU A 228 4.85 -22.03 -11.73
C GLU A 228 5.56 -21.78 -10.39
N ARG A 229 6.77 -21.23 -10.43
CA ARG A 229 7.55 -20.87 -9.24
C ARG A 229 6.87 -19.76 -8.43
N LEU A 230 6.33 -18.74 -9.07
CA LEU A 230 5.55 -17.69 -8.40
C LEU A 230 4.32 -18.27 -7.71
N TRP A 231 3.55 -19.13 -8.39
CA TRP A 231 2.39 -19.79 -7.79
C TRP A 231 2.75 -20.68 -6.59
N ARG A 232 3.83 -21.47 -6.70
CA ARG A 232 4.32 -22.26 -5.57
C ARG A 232 4.70 -21.37 -4.38
N ASN A 233 5.32 -20.23 -4.61
CA ASN A 233 5.65 -19.27 -3.56
C ASN A 233 4.38 -18.67 -2.91
N VAL A 234 3.33 -18.40 -3.70
CA VAL A 234 2.02 -17.95 -3.19
C VAL A 234 1.43 -18.99 -2.25
N GLU A 235 1.43 -20.27 -2.65
CA GLU A 235 0.93 -21.38 -1.83
C GLU A 235 1.74 -21.57 -0.54
N LEU A 236 3.06 -21.46 -0.62
CA LEU A 236 3.94 -21.53 0.55
C LEU A 236 3.67 -20.40 1.53
N PHE A 237 3.53 -19.16 1.03
CA PHE A 237 3.22 -17.99 1.86
C PHE A 237 1.85 -18.15 2.52
N ALA A 238 0.84 -18.56 1.75
CA ALA A 238 -0.51 -18.79 2.23
C ALA A 238 -0.55 -19.83 3.36
N LYS A 239 0.16 -20.95 3.16
CA LYS A 239 0.28 -22.01 4.16
C LYS A 239 0.99 -21.52 5.43
N GLN A 240 2.06 -20.75 5.29
CA GLN A 240 2.84 -20.23 6.43
C GLN A 240 1.99 -19.33 7.34
N TYR A 241 1.12 -18.51 6.76
CA TYR A 241 0.31 -17.53 7.50
C TYR A 241 -1.17 -17.93 7.64
N ASN A 242 -1.52 -19.17 7.29
CA ASN A 242 -2.89 -19.69 7.32
C ASN A 242 -3.90 -18.78 6.58
N ILE A 243 -3.55 -18.40 5.35
CA ILE A 243 -4.36 -17.57 4.46
C ILE A 243 -5.02 -18.49 3.44
N GLU A 244 -6.34 -18.37 3.27
CA GLU A 244 -7.07 -19.09 2.23
C GLU A 244 -6.79 -18.49 0.85
N ILE A 245 -6.55 -19.33 -0.15
CA ILE A 245 -6.42 -18.88 -1.54
C ILE A 245 -7.77 -19.05 -2.24
N ILE A 246 -8.29 -17.94 -2.77
CA ILE A 246 -9.44 -17.93 -3.66
C ILE A 246 -8.94 -17.87 -5.09
N ASN A 247 -9.22 -18.93 -5.86
CA ASN A 247 -8.77 -19.06 -7.23
C ASN A 247 -9.72 -18.36 -8.20
N GLU A 248 -9.24 -17.25 -8.76
CA GLU A 248 -9.96 -16.46 -9.76
C GLU A 248 -9.12 -16.26 -11.02
N VAL A 249 -9.77 -15.78 -12.07
CA VAL A 249 -9.12 -15.54 -13.38
C VAL A 249 -7.93 -14.57 -13.24
N GLN A 250 -6.81 -14.92 -13.88
CA GLN A 250 -5.59 -14.10 -13.86
C GLN A 250 -5.47 -13.21 -15.11
N PRO A 251 -4.72 -12.08 -15.06
CA PRO A 251 -4.59 -11.17 -16.21
C PRO A 251 -4.04 -11.82 -17.49
N LYS A 252 -3.17 -12.84 -17.37
CA LYS A 252 -2.58 -13.61 -18.47
C LYS A 252 -2.00 -12.73 -19.60
N ARG A 253 -1.31 -11.63 -19.25
CA ARG A 253 -0.67 -10.71 -20.21
C ARG A 253 0.81 -11.03 -20.46
N GLY A 254 1.39 -11.96 -19.71
CA GLY A 254 2.75 -12.46 -19.98
C GLY A 254 3.88 -11.60 -19.41
N ARG A 255 3.59 -10.63 -18.53
CA ARG A 255 4.60 -9.83 -17.81
C ARG A 255 4.44 -9.93 -16.32
N LEU A 256 5.51 -9.60 -15.61
CA LEU A 256 5.57 -9.76 -14.17
C LEU A 256 4.60 -8.81 -13.46
N LEU A 257 3.63 -9.38 -12.74
CA LEU A 257 2.79 -8.69 -11.76
C LEU A 257 2.63 -9.62 -10.56
N ILE A 258 2.76 -9.06 -9.36
CA ILE A 258 2.66 -9.80 -8.12
C ILE A 258 1.87 -8.96 -7.12
N GLY A 259 0.80 -9.53 -6.60
CA GLY A 259 -0.03 -8.89 -5.59
C GLY A 259 -1.21 -9.76 -5.26
N ALA A 260 -2.17 -9.18 -4.55
CA ALA A 260 -3.42 -9.84 -4.24
C ALA A 260 -4.51 -8.82 -3.92
N THR A 261 -5.75 -9.27 -4.09
CA THR A 261 -6.83 -8.74 -3.27
C THR A 261 -6.77 -9.44 -1.92
N ALA A 262 -6.42 -8.70 -0.86
CA ALA A 262 -6.35 -9.16 0.52
C ALA A 262 -7.70 -8.97 1.20
N ILE A 263 -8.12 -9.99 1.96
CA ILE A 263 -9.41 -10.03 2.65
C ILE A 263 -9.15 -10.49 4.08
N GLY A 264 -9.78 -9.82 5.04
CA GLY A 264 -9.78 -10.26 6.44
C GLY A 264 -11.06 -9.87 7.14
N TYR A 265 -11.34 -10.53 8.26
CA TYR A 265 -12.53 -10.30 9.08
C TYR A 265 -12.14 -9.88 10.49
N SER A 266 -12.97 -9.02 11.09
CA SER A 266 -12.88 -8.62 12.49
C SER A 266 -14.27 -8.58 13.12
N ASP A 267 -14.35 -9.00 14.37
CA ASP A 267 -15.48 -8.83 15.28
C ASP A 267 -15.36 -7.53 16.11
N ARG A 268 -14.39 -6.67 15.79
CA ARG A 268 -14.18 -5.34 16.38
C ARG A 268 -14.43 -4.25 15.34
N LYS A 269 -14.81 -3.05 15.80
CA LYS A 269 -14.89 -1.88 14.92
C LYS A 269 -13.47 -1.42 14.55
N PRO A 270 -13.19 -1.09 13.29
CA PRO A 270 -11.88 -0.63 12.88
C PRO A 270 -11.56 0.75 13.49
N PRO A 271 -10.28 1.09 13.70
CA PRO A 271 -9.84 2.37 14.27
C PRO A 271 -9.94 3.50 13.23
N VAL A 272 -11.17 3.93 12.96
CA VAL A 272 -11.48 5.02 12.01
C VAL A 272 -12.28 6.13 12.71
N PHE A 273 -12.05 6.32 14.02
CA PHE A 273 -12.76 7.28 14.88
C PHE A 273 -12.13 8.68 14.81
N GLU A 274 -12.01 9.23 13.60
CA GLU A 274 -11.30 10.48 13.32
C GLU A 274 -11.85 11.67 14.11
N ASP A 275 -13.17 11.73 14.27
CA ASP A 275 -13.88 12.77 15.02
C ASP A 275 -13.66 12.67 16.54
N ARG A 276 -13.22 11.52 17.04
CA ARG A 276 -12.97 11.23 18.46
C ARG A 276 -11.53 11.49 18.88
N VAL A 277 -10.66 11.92 17.97
CA VAL A 277 -9.30 12.35 18.31
C VAL A 277 -9.32 13.63 19.13
N VAL A 278 -8.63 13.65 20.27
CA VAL A 278 -8.58 14.77 21.21
C VAL A 278 -7.15 15.12 21.63
N PRO A 279 -6.87 16.38 22.03
CA PRO A 279 -5.57 16.76 22.57
C PRO A 279 -5.13 15.88 23.75
N GLY A 280 -3.85 15.53 23.80
CA GLY A 280 -3.26 14.64 24.79
C GLY A 280 -3.07 13.20 24.31
N MET A 281 -3.80 12.77 23.27
CA MET A 281 -3.55 11.46 22.63
C MET A 281 -2.14 11.39 22.03
N LYS A 282 -1.52 10.22 22.10
CA LYS A 282 -0.16 9.96 21.63
C LYS A 282 -0.13 9.30 20.27
N LEU A 283 0.90 9.62 19.50
CA LEU A 283 1.23 8.94 18.26
C LEU A 283 2.27 7.86 18.56
N VAL A 284 1.88 6.60 18.39
CA VAL A 284 2.75 5.44 18.57
C VAL A 284 3.04 4.82 17.21
N ILE A 285 4.31 4.63 16.88
CA ILE A 285 4.72 3.86 15.71
C ILE A 285 5.10 2.44 16.13
N THR A 286 4.79 1.45 15.30
CA THR A 286 5.06 0.03 15.59
C THR A 286 6.52 -0.38 15.43
N ARG A 287 7.27 0.28 14.54
CA ARG A 287 8.72 0.12 14.33
C ARG A 287 9.28 1.30 13.53
N PRO A 288 10.60 1.53 13.50
CA PRO A 288 11.20 2.56 12.64
C PRO A 288 10.85 2.37 11.15
N MET A 289 10.82 3.46 10.39
CA MET A 289 10.44 3.50 8.96
C MET A 289 11.67 3.65 8.03
N GLY A 290 11.45 3.70 6.70
CA GLY A 290 12.48 4.08 5.72
C GLY A 290 13.15 2.92 4.98
N GLU A 291 12.39 1.85 4.72
CA GLU A 291 12.86 0.62 4.07
C GLU A 291 13.37 0.85 2.64
N LEU A 292 12.84 1.85 1.94
CA LEU A 292 13.19 2.09 0.54
C LEU A 292 14.54 2.80 0.37
N ALA A 293 15.03 3.52 1.39
CA ALA A 293 16.30 4.24 1.31
C ALA A 293 17.50 3.32 0.98
N PRO A 294 17.77 2.23 1.73
CA PRO A 294 18.89 1.33 1.41
C PRO A 294 18.71 0.59 0.08
N ILE A 295 17.48 0.29 -0.33
CA ILE A 295 17.21 -0.37 -1.62
C ILE A 295 17.59 0.56 -2.77
N ASN A 296 17.12 1.82 -2.73
CA ASN A 296 17.44 2.79 -3.77
C ASN A 296 18.93 3.13 -3.79
N LEU A 297 19.56 3.33 -2.63
CA LEU A 297 20.99 3.58 -2.55
C LEU A 297 21.82 2.43 -3.15
N TYR A 298 21.46 1.19 -2.85
CA TYR A 298 22.11 0.01 -3.42
C TYR A 298 21.99 0.01 -4.96
N LEU A 299 20.79 0.20 -5.49
CA LEU A 299 20.55 0.22 -6.93
C LEU A 299 21.29 1.37 -7.62
N SER A 300 21.25 2.58 -7.07
CA SER A 300 21.97 3.73 -7.60
C SER A 300 23.49 3.49 -7.60
N SER A 301 24.03 2.89 -6.54
CA SER A 301 25.45 2.54 -6.45
C SER A 301 25.88 1.50 -7.48
N ILE A 302 24.97 0.64 -7.92
CA ILE A 302 25.24 -0.32 -9.01
C ILE A 302 25.26 0.37 -10.38
N ILE A 303 24.41 1.37 -10.55
CA ILE A 303 24.27 2.12 -11.81
C ILE A 303 25.45 3.09 -11.99
N ASP A 304 25.88 3.72 -10.89
CA ASP A 304 26.90 4.74 -10.88
C ASP A 304 27.94 4.44 -9.79
N GLU A 305 29.11 3.94 -10.20
CA GLU A 305 30.23 3.64 -9.31
C GLU A 305 30.76 4.88 -8.57
N SER A 306 30.47 6.11 -9.02
CA SER A 306 30.87 7.32 -8.30
C SER A 306 30.16 7.44 -6.95
N ILE A 307 28.94 6.93 -6.83
CA ILE A 307 28.18 6.88 -5.57
C ILE A 307 28.89 5.99 -4.55
N VAL A 308 29.57 4.92 -4.99
CA VAL A 308 30.37 4.08 -4.08
C VAL A 308 31.52 4.87 -3.47
N LYS A 309 32.17 5.73 -4.26
CA LYS A 309 33.25 6.62 -3.77
C LYS A 309 32.71 7.69 -2.82
N ASP A 310 31.53 8.24 -3.12
CA ASP A 310 30.86 9.19 -2.23
C ASP A 310 30.53 8.55 -0.88
N LEU A 311 30.02 7.31 -0.88
CA LEU A 311 29.73 6.54 0.33
C LEU A 311 30.96 6.35 1.22
N GLU A 312 32.10 5.97 0.63
CA GLU A 312 33.37 5.87 1.34
C GLU A 312 33.78 7.21 1.96
N GLY A 313 33.55 8.32 1.25
CA GLY A 313 33.76 9.68 1.76
C GLY A 313 32.87 10.06 2.96
N TYR A 314 31.70 9.43 3.08
CA TYR A 314 30.82 9.56 4.26
C TYR A 314 31.08 8.49 5.34
N GLY A 315 32.05 7.61 5.13
CA GLY A 315 32.38 6.55 6.08
C GLY A 315 31.40 5.37 6.10
N ILE A 316 30.57 5.21 5.05
CA ILE A 316 29.73 4.01 4.86
C ILE A 316 30.37 3.14 3.80
N SER A 317 30.63 1.87 4.12
CA SER A 317 31.05 0.88 3.13
C SER A 317 29.89 0.40 2.26
N PHE A 318 30.17 0.01 1.02
CA PHE A 318 29.16 -0.61 0.16
C PHE A 318 28.58 -1.91 0.79
N GLU A 319 29.37 -2.65 1.57
CA GLU A 319 28.89 -3.85 2.26
C GLU A 319 27.82 -3.53 3.31
N GLU A 320 27.94 -2.40 4.02
CA GLU A 320 26.90 -1.94 4.95
C GLU A 320 25.59 -1.61 4.22
N VAL A 321 25.67 -1.00 3.04
CA VAL A 321 24.50 -0.75 2.19
C VAL A 321 23.82 -2.07 1.78
N VAL A 322 24.61 -3.08 1.38
CA VAL A 322 24.08 -4.43 1.05
C VAL A 322 23.37 -5.07 2.24
N LYS A 323 23.96 -4.99 3.44
CA LYS A 323 23.36 -5.51 4.68
C LYS A 323 22.05 -4.79 5.01
N ALA A 324 22.04 -3.45 4.93
CA ALA A 324 20.83 -2.66 5.15
C ALA A 324 19.72 -3.00 4.14
N LYS A 325 20.08 -3.12 2.86
CA LYS A 325 19.15 -3.54 1.80
C LYS A 325 18.56 -4.92 2.09
N ASN A 326 19.38 -5.90 2.49
CA ASN A 326 18.90 -7.24 2.80
C ASN A 326 17.93 -7.24 3.99
N LYS A 327 18.26 -6.50 5.05
CA LYS A 327 17.37 -6.33 6.23
C LYS A 327 16.06 -5.64 5.85
N ALA A 328 16.11 -4.60 5.01
CA ALA A 328 14.91 -3.93 4.52
C ALA A 328 13.99 -4.89 3.75
N VAL A 329 14.54 -5.65 2.80
CA VAL A 329 13.75 -6.63 2.01
C VAL A 329 13.16 -7.73 2.90
N GLU A 330 13.88 -8.18 3.93
CA GLU A 330 13.38 -9.14 4.90
C GLU A 330 12.17 -8.58 5.67
N LEU A 331 12.27 -7.33 6.16
CA LEU A 331 11.16 -6.65 6.84
C LEU A 331 9.95 -6.48 5.91
N ILE A 332 10.16 -6.00 4.68
CA ILE A 332 9.10 -5.84 3.67
C ILE A 332 8.42 -7.20 3.39
N SER A 333 9.16 -8.30 3.45
CA SER A 333 8.65 -9.65 3.16
C SER A 333 7.83 -10.27 4.31
N LYS A 334 7.85 -9.69 5.50
CA LYS A 334 7.10 -10.19 6.67
C LYS A 334 5.77 -9.43 6.79
N PRO A 335 4.62 -10.11 6.86
CA PRO A 335 3.33 -9.44 7.06
C PRO A 335 3.23 -8.85 8.47
N ASN A 336 2.64 -7.66 8.60
CA ASN A 336 2.43 -6.96 9.87
C ASN A 336 1.26 -7.54 10.72
N ILE A 337 1.05 -8.86 10.68
CA ILE A 337 0.00 -9.58 11.44
C ILE A 337 0.16 -9.31 12.94
N ASP A 338 1.39 -9.32 13.44
CA ASP A 338 1.69 -9.10 14.85
C ASP A 338 1.20 -7.73 15.34
N ALA A 339 1.39 -6.70 14.53
CA ALA A 339 0.89 -5.35 14.82
C ALA A 339 -0.65 -5.31 14.76
N ALA A 340 -1.27 -5.98 13.79
CA ALA A 340 -2.72 -6.08 13.69
C ALA A 340 -3.35 -6.73 14.93
N VAL A 341 -2.72 -7.78 15.49
CA VAL A 341 -3.20 -8.43 16.72
C VAL A 341 -3.10 -7.49 17.93
N ALA A 342 -2.03 -6.69 18.02
CA ALA A 342 -1.89 -5.70 19.09
C ALA A 342 -2.97 -4.61 18.98
N ILE A 343 -3.17 -4.05 17.79
CA ILE A 343 -4.22 -3.06 17.51
C ILE A 343 -5.59 -3.62 17.89
N TYR A 344 -5.91 -4.83 17.40
CA TYR A 344 -7.19 -5.51 17.63
C TYR A 344 -7.63 -5.55 19.09
N LYS A 345 -6.69 -5.74 20.04
CA LYS A 345 -6.99 -5.81 21.47
C LYS A 345 -7.53 -4.51 22.06
N HIS A 346 -7.20 -3.38 21.45
CA HIS A 346 -7.60 -2.03 21.88
C HIS A 346 -8.68 -1.43 20.96
N LEU A 347 -9.46 -2.27 20.28
CA LEU A 347 -10.60 -1.84 19.49
C LEU A 347 -11.92 -2.18 20.21
N PRO A 348 -12.97 -1.34 20.08
CA PRO A 348 -14.27 -1.67 20.62
C PRO A 348 -14.87 -2.86 19.89
N SER A 349 -15.66 -3.64 20.62
CA SER A 349 -16.51 -4.67 20.00
C SER A 349 -17.52 -4.03 19.05
N VAL A 350 -18.04 -4.77 18.05
CA VAL A 350 -19.05 -4.20 17.13
C VAL A 350 -20.32 -3.71 17.84
N SER A 351 -20.68 -4.29 18.99
CA SER A 351 -21.79 -3.86 19.84
C SER A 351 -21.45 -2.75 20.84
N GLU A 352 -20.19 -2.35 20.94
CA GLU A 352 -19.66 -1.44 21.95
C GLU A 352 -19.35 -0.06 21.37
N ASP A 353 -19.60 1.00 22.14
CA ASP A 353 -19.24 2.36 21.74
C ASP A 353 -17.75 2.66 21.93
N PHE A 354 -17.25 3.63 21.16
CA PHE A 354 -15.87 4.09 21.32
C PHE A 354 -15.65 4.78 22.66
N ARG A 355 -14.53 4.45 23.31
CA ARG A 355 -14.11 4.94 24.63
C ARG A 355 -12.75 5.61 24.50
N GLU A 356 -12.73 6.90 24.83
CA GLU A 356 -11.55 7.76 24.70
C GLU A 356 -10.42 7.39 25.67
N ASP A 357 -10.68 6.51 26.65
CA ASP A 357 -9.72 6.02 27.63
C ASP A 357 -9.32 4.55 27.40
N GLU A 358 -9.84 3.86 26.39
CA GLU A 358 -9.50 2.44 26.19
C GLU A 358 -9.14 2.10 24.76
N HIS A 359 -9.63 2.88 23.80
CA HIS A 359 -9.59 2.49 22.40
C HIS A 359 -8.62 3.33 21.56
N ILE A 360 -7.92 2.65 20.66
CA ILE A 360 -7.14 3.30 19.59
C ILE A 360 -8.14 4.03 18.68
N ALA A 361 -7.93 5.34 18.49
CA ALA A 361 -8.85 6.17 17.72
C ALA A 361 -8.66 5.98 16.22
N VAL A 362 -7.42 6.12 15.76
CA VAL A 362 -7.08 6.11 14.32
C VAL A 362 -5.76 5.41 14.09
N THR A 363 -5.65 4.70 12.96
CA THR A 363 -4.41 4.10 12.48
C THR A 363 -4.14 4.46 11.03
N THR A 364 -2.87 4.46 10.64
CA THR A 364 -2.43 4.54 9.23
C THR A 364 -1.12 3.79 9.06
N ASP A 365 -0.82 3.34 7.84
CA ASP A 365 0.45 2.73 7.50
C ASP A 365 1.44 3.74 6.93
N VAL A 366 2.73 3.46 7.05
CA VAL A 366 3.80 4.33 6.56
C VAL A 366 4.46 3.67 5.35
N THR A 367 3.87 3.82 4.16
CA THR A 367 4.39 3.24 2.91
C THR A 367 4.97 4.31 1.98
N GLY A 368 4.44 4.44 0.76
CA GLY A 368 5.01 5.29 -0.29
C GLY A 368 5.19 6.76 0.11
N PRO A 369 4.18 7.41 0.73
CA PRO A 369 4.30 8.78 1.19
C PRO A 369 5.27 8.98 2.37
N GLY A 370 5.70 7.91 3.06
CA GLY A 370 6.54 7.99 4.25
C GLY A 370 5.89 8.84 5.34
N ILE A 371 6.68 9.66 6.04
CA ILE A 371 6.23 10.55 7.13
C ILE A 371 5.10 11.52 6.73
N PHE A 372 4.88 11.76 5.43
CA PHE A 372 3.78 12.59 4.96
C PHE A 372 2.40 12.08 5.42
N VAL A 373 2.26 10.79 5.72
CA VAL A 373 0.99 10.24 6.26
C VAL A 373 0.57 10.90 7.59
N VAL A 374 1.51 11.46 8.37
CA VAL A 374 1.17 12.21 9.58
C VAL A 374 0.45 13.52 9.25
N ARG A 375 0.77 14.15 8.11
CA ARG A 375 0.04 15.32 7.62
C ARG A 375 -1.38 14.92 7.21
N GLU A 376 -1.53 13.80 6.52
CA GLU A 376 -2.84 13.28 6.11
C GLU A 376 -3.69 12.91 7.35
N LEU A 377 -3.09 12.32 8.38
CA LEU A 377 -3.73 12.08 9.68
C LEU A 377 -4.20 13.38 10.33
N ALA A 378 -3.37 14.42 10.37
CA ALA A 378 -3.76 15.72 10.92
C ALA A 378 -4.96 16.34 10.20
N GLU A 379 -5.03 16.19 8.88
CA GLU A 379 -6.17 16.65 8.07
C GLU A 379 -7.45 15.85 8.35
N ARG A 380 -7.37 14.51 8.29
CA ARG A 380 -8.50 13.60 8.54
C ARG A 380 -9.11 13.79 9.93
N THR A 381 -8.26 13.89 10.94
CA THR A 381 -8.66 14.05 12.35
C THR A 381 -8.97 15.49 12.75
N ASN A 382 -8.83 16.43 11.81
CA ASN A 382 -8.92 17.87 12.05
C ASN A 382 -8.08 18.33 13.27
N ALA A 383 -6.85 17.82 13.37
CA ALA A 383 -6.03 17.92 14.56
C ALA A 383 -4.67 18.55 14.30
N LYS A 384 -4.13 19.18 15.35
CA LYS A 384 -2.76 19.68 15.36
C LYS A 384 -1.88 18.64 16.03
N ILE A 385 -0.87 18.14 15.29
CA ILE A 385 0.00 17.06 15.73
C ILE A 385 1.42 17.61 15.92
N ARG A 386 2.08 17.26 17.03
CA ARG A 386 3.50 17.53 17.26
C ARG A 386 4.28 16.22 17.23
N LEU A 387 5.24 16.13 16.34
CA LEU A 387 6.24 15.06 16.31
C LEU A 387 7.43 15.42 17.19
N TYR A 388 7.86 14.47 18.01
CA TYR A 388 9.08 14.54 18.82
C TYR A 388 10.28 14.00 18.05
N ASP A 389 10.06 12.93 17.28
CA ASP A 389 11.11 12.18 16.61
C ASP A 389 10.64 11.65 15.23
N ILE A 390 11.60 11.24 14.41
CA ILE A 390 11.45 10.60 13.09
C ILE A 390 12.30 9.31 13.13
N PRO A 391 11.77 8.20 13.70
CA PRO A 391 12.56 6.98 13.85
C PRO A 391 12.76 6.30 12.49
N LEU A 392 14.03 6.09 12.13
CA LEU A 392 14.44 5.47 10.86
C LEU A 392 15.24 4.20 11.11
N LEU A 393 14.99 3.16 10.32
CA LEU A 393 15.72 1.88 10.39
C LEU A 393 17.22 2.05 10.10
N PHE A 394 17.56 2.97 9.21
CA PHE A 394 18.92 3.18 8.71
C PHE A 394 19.24 4.67 8.61
N THR A 395 19.23 5.39 9.73
CA THR A 395 19.31 6.86 9.78
C THR A 395 20.40 7.46 8.89
N GLU A 396 21.62 6.91 8.96
CA GLU A 396 22.77 7.45 8.22
C GLU A 396 22.66 7.19 6.71
N ILE A 397 22.20 5.99 6.32
CA ILE A 397 21.89 5.66 4.92
C ILE A 397 20.77 6.57 4.41
N SER A 398 19.67 6.73 5.15
CA SER A 398 18.57 7.62 4.79
C SER A 398 19.04 9.06 4.58
N ARG A 399 19.91 9.57 5.45
CA ARG A 399 20.51 10.90 5.34
C ARG A 399 21.31 11.07 4.06
N ILE A 400 22.19 10.10 3.76
CA ILE A 400 23.02 10.13 2.54
C ILE A 400 22.15 9.99 1.30
N SER A 401 21.18 9.07 1.29
CA SER A 401 20.26 8.88 0.17
C SER A 401 19.49 10.16 -0.16
N THR A 402 19.05 10.92 0.85
CA THR A 402 18.42 12.22 0.66
C THR A 402 19.42 13.25 0.15
N ARG A 403 20.61 13.32 0.75
CA ARG A 403 21.65 14.30 0.40
C ARG A 403 22.17 14.14 -1.03
N LEU A 404 22.29 12.91 -1.51
CA LEU A 404 22.67 12.57 -2.87
C LEU A 404 21.49 12.62 -3.85
N TYR A 405 20.31 13.05 -3.42
CA TYR A 405 19.09 13.11 -4.23
C TYR A 405 18.70 11.76 -4.87
N ILE A 406 19.10 10.65 -4.25
CA ILE A 406 18.77 9.30 -4.69
C ILE A 406 17.28 9.02 -4.48
N ILE A 407 16.74 9.47 -3.35
CA ILE A 407 15.31 9.40 -3.05
C ILE A 407 14.84 10.74 -2.45
N PRO A 408 13.72 11.31 -2.94
CA PRO A 408 13.24 12.61 -2.47
C PRO A 408 12.66 12.57 -1.05
N ASN A 409 12.31 11.38 -0.56
CA ASN A 409 11.82 11.13 0.79
C ASN A 409 12.36 9.80 1.31
N SER A 410 13.39 9.82 2.15
CA SER A 410 14.01 8.61 2.72
C SER A 410 13.20 7.99 3.86
N THR A 411 12.08 8.60 4.25
CA THR A 411 11.13 8.03 5.23
C THR A 411 10.15 7.05 4.59
N SER A 412 10.12 6.97 3.26
CA SER A 412 9.22 6.11 2.49
C SER A 412 9.54 4.62 2.67
N GLY A 413 8.49 3.80 2.62
CA GLY A 413 8.53 2.36 2.82
C GLY A 413 7.63 1.58 1.84
N THR A 414 7.66 0.26 1.96
CA THR A 414 6.72 -0.68 1.33
C THR A 414 6.39 -1.73 2.38
N ASN A 415 5.12 -2.11 2.56
CA ASN A 415 4.70 -2.89 3.74
C ASN A 415 5.27 -2.32 5.06
N GLY A 416 5.18 -0.98 5.20
CA GLY A 416 5.84 -0.23 6.26
C GLY A 416 5.16 -0.34 7.63
N PRO A 417 5.68 0.36 8.65
CA PRO A 417 5.09 0.33 9.99
C PRO A 417 3.72 1.00 10.04
N PHE A 418 2.97 0.72 11.11
CA PHE A 418 1.76 1.46 11.47
C PHE A 418 2.05 2.58 12.45
N ILE A 419 1.34 3.70 12.27
CA ILE A 419 1.19 4.78 13.24
C ILE A 419 -0.24 4.72 13.79
N MET A 420 -0.36 4.83 15.11
CA MET A 420 -1.61 4.78 15.86
C MET A 420 -1.77 6.06 16.67
N ILE A 421 -2.97 6.65 16.68
CA ILE A 421 -3.37 7.68 17.64
C ILE A 421 -4.14 7.00 18.76
N ALA A 422 -3.54 6.96 19.95
CA ALA A 422 -4.07 6.27 21.11
C ALA A 422 -4.11 7.20 22.34
N PRO A 423 -5.06 7.01 23.27
CA PRO A 423 -5.06 7.77 24.51
C PRO A 423 -3.86 7.40 25.39
N ASP A 424 -3.34 8.39 26.10
CA ASP A 424 -2.09 8.29 26.86
C ASP A 424 -2.09 7.12 27.86
N ASN A 425 -3.25 6.82 28.43
CA ASN A 425 -3.41 5.79 29.45
C ASN A 425 -3.27 4.34 28.94
N ILE A 426 -3.40 4.06 27.64
CA ILE A 426 -3.17 2.73 27.08
C ILE A 426 -1.81 2.58 26.39
N VAL A 427 -1.03 3.65 26.29
CA VAL A 427 0.21 3.69 25.49
C VAL A 427 1.25 2.70 26.02
N ASP A 428 1.46 2.66 27.34
CA ASP A 428 2.44 1.76 27.96
C ASP A 428 2.08 0.29 27.72
N ASP A 429 0.80 -0.06 27.83
CA ASP A 429 0.32 -1.42 27.59
C ASP A 429 0.42 -1.79 26.10
N LEU A 430 0.06 -0.87 25.21
CA LEU A 430 0.20 -1.04 23.76
C LEU A 430 1.67 -1.25 23.35
N ILE A 431 2.60 -0.47 23.91
CA ILE A 431 4.03 -0.62 23.67
C ILE A 431 4.51 -2.00 24.12
N ARG A 432 4.18 -2.42 25.35
CA ARG A 432 4.57 -3.74 25.86
C ARG A 432 4.01 -4.89 25.01
N GLU A 433 2.77 -4.76 24.55
CA GLU A 433 2.16 -5.75 23.67
C GLU A 433 2.91 -5.86 22.34
N LEU A 434 3.24 -4.73 21.70
CA LEU A 434 3.99 -4.70 20.45
C LEU A 434 5.42 -5.25 20.64
N GLU A 435 6.13 -4.86 21.69
CA GLU A 435 7.47 -5.39 22.04
C GLU A 435 7.44 -6.90 22.28
N SER A 436 6.43 -7.41 22.99
CA SER A 436 6.28 -8.85 23.25
C SER A 436 6.13 -9.69 21.97
N ARG A 437 5.78 -9.04 20.86
CA ARG A 437 5.63 -9.64 19.52
C ARG A 437 6.86 -9.41 18.63
N GLY A 438 7.95 -8.87 19.20
CA GLY A 438 9.21 -8.64 18.50
C GLY A 438 9.19 -7.41 17.59
N LEU A 439 8.33 -6.44 17.88
CA LEU A 439 8.34 -5.13 17.23
C LEU A 439 9.18 -4.13 18.04
N GLU A 440 9.48 -2.98 17.44
CA GLU A 440 10.30 -1.92 18.05
C GLU A 440 9.48 -0.62 18.20
N PRO A 441 8.39 -0.63 18.98
CA PRO A 441 7.48 0.49 19.04
C PRO A 441 8.08 1.70 19.75
N SER A 442 7.59 2.89 19.41
CA SER A 442 7.99 4.13 20.10
C SER A 442 6.90 5.20 20.00
N VAL A 443 6.85 6.08 21.00
CA VAL A 443 6.03 7.30 20.94
C VAL A 443 6.78 8.33 20.10
N VAL A 444 6.19 8.71 18.97
CA VAL A 444 6.81 9.65 18.01
C VAL A 444 6.21 11.05 18.07
N GLY A 445 5.10 11.22 18.78
CA GLY A 445 4.44 12.52 18.90
C GLY A 445 3.18 12.50 19.74
N GLU A 446 2.43 13.60 19.68
CA GLU A 446 1.15 13.76 20.35
C GLU A 446 0.22 14.71 19.58
N VAL A 447 -1.07 14.60 19.85
CA VAL A 447 -2.08 15.58 19.45
C VAL A 447 -2.06 16.73 20.44
N VAL A 448 -1.81 17.95 19.96
CA VAL A 448 -1.68 19.16 20.79
C VAL A 448 -2.83 20.16 20.63
N GLY A 449 -3.73 19.94 19.67
CA GLY A 449 -4.86 20.82 19.39
C GLY A 449 -5.86 20.23 18.40
N LYS A 450 -7.01 20.89 18.23
CA LYS A 450 -8.11 20.49 17.32
C LYS A 450 -8.68 21.71 16.59
N GLY A 451 -9.18 21.53 15.38
CA GLY A 451 -9.79 22.59 14.56
C GLY A 451 -8.84 23.29 13.58
N GLU A 452 -7.53 23.09 13.73
CA GLU A 452 -6.49 23.64 12.85
C GLU A 452 -5.51 22.53 12.46
N PRO A 453 -5.73 21.84 11.33
CA PRO A 453 -4.84 20.79 10.86
C PRO A 453 -3.44 21.34 10.60
N GLU A 454 -2.46 20.98 11.42
CA GLU A 454 -1.06 21.37 11.28
C GLU A 454 -0.17 20.28 11.87
N VAL A 455 0.99 20.01 11.25
CA VAL A 455 2.01 19.13 11.83
C VAL A 455 3.25 19.94 12.19
N ILE A 456 3.59 19.94 13.47
CA ILE A 456 4.84 20.49 13.98
C ILE A 456 5.86 19.36 14.01
N ALA A 457 7.00 19.53 13.35
CA ALA A 457 8.03 18.49 13.24
C ALA A 457 9.43 19.04 13.58
N PRO A 458 10.37 18.20 14.03
CA PRO A 458 11.72 18.65 14.35
C PRO A 458 12.47 19.06 13.06
N LYS A 459 13.32 20.09 13.14
CA LYS A 459 14.16 20.56 12.01
C LYS A 459 14.95 19.47 11.29
N LYS A 460 15.35 18.41 12.01
CA LYS A 460 16.08 17.26 11.44
C LYS A 460 15.32 16.55 10.33
N LEU A 461 14.00 16.75 10.20
CA LEU A 461 13.22 16.22 9.08
C LEU A 461 13.81 16.63 7.71
N ARG A 462 14.45 17.80 7.62
CA ARG A 462 15.14 18.28 6.40
C ARG A 462 16.30 17.40 5.96
N GLU A 463 16.85 16.59 6.85
CA GLU A 463 17.94 15.67 6.54
C GLU A 463 17.44 14.41 5.80
N PHE A 464 16.13 14.15 5.83
CA PHE A 464 15.53 12.90 5.32
C PHE A 464 14.48 13.14 4.22
N VAL A 465 14.11 14.39 3.97
CA VAL A 465 13.15 14.77 2.93
C VAL A 465 13.75 15.90 2.10
N ALA A 466 14.01 15.65 0.83
CA ALA A 466 14.46 16.64 -0.15
C ALA A 466 13.29 17.26 -0.94
N ASP A 467 12.12 16.62 -0.97
CA ASP A 467 10.93 17.18 -1.63
C ASP A 467 10.41 18.42 -0.88
N HIS A 468 10.59 19.59 -1.49
CA HIS A 468 10.12 20.86 -0.95
C HIS A 468 8.59 20.92 -0.79
N LYS A 469 7.82 20.24 -1.65
CA LYS A 469 6.36 20.22 -1.55
C LYS A 469 5.90 19.43 -0.34
N ILE A 470 6.60 18.35 0.02
CA ILE A 470 6.34 17.59 1.25
C ILE A 470 6.78 18.42 2.45
N LEU A 471 8.01 18.93 2.46
CA LEU A 471 8.54 19.72 3.58
C LEU A 471 7.69 20.95 3.92
N SER A 472 7.12 21.62 2.91
CA SER A 472 6.29 22.81 3.14
C SER A 472 4.98 22.52 3.88
N GLN A 473 4.58 21.26 4.00
CA GLN A 473 3.38 20.84 4.73
C GLN A 473 3.64 20.67 6.24
N PHE A 474 4.89 20.83 6.68
CA PHE A 474 5.31 20.73 8.07
C PHE A 474 5.80 22.08 8.60
N LYS A 475 5.41 22.40 9.83
CA LYS A 475 5.97 23.50 10.60
C LYS A 475 7.20 23.00 11.37
N LEU A 476 8.37 23.32 10.84
CA LEU A 476 9.64 22.86 11.41
C LEU A 476 10.09 23.73 12.59
N VAL A 477 10.36 23.11 13.73
CA VAL A 477 10.80 23.78 14.97
C VAL A 477 12.16 23.31 15.46
#